data_AF-A0A935GUW5-F1
#
_entry.id   AF-A0A935GUW5-F1
#
_cell.length_a   1.000
_cell.length_b   1.000
_cell.length_c   1.000
_cell.angle_alpha   90.00
_cell.angle_beta   90.00
_cell.angle_gamma   90.00
#
_symmetry.space_group_name_H-M   'P 1'
#
loop_
_entity.id
_entity.type
_entity.pdbx_description
1 polymer ?
#
loop_
_entity_poly.entity_id
_entity_poly.type
_entity_poly.pdbx_seq_one_letter_code
_entity_poly.pdbx_strand_id
1 'polypeptide(L)'
;MEPHAGQFARVPAWLAQHDAALRSVLKPDLILFGEWCAARHSLDYAALPDWFLLFDVYDHTAERFWSSTRRNALARTAGLTTVPRVFQGNTTTPALKQLVATTRSRYRQGALEGVVIRRESNDWCEARAKLVRADFAQTIDTHWRKRAMEWNRMQSGA
;
A
#
# COMPACT_ATOMS: atom_id res chain seq x y z
N MET A 1 -9.53 21.33 17.72
CA MET A 1 -9.62 20.71 16.38
C MET A 1 -9.10 19.30 16.54
N GLU A 2 -10.00 18.31 16.53
CA GLU A 2 -9.60 16.90 16.58
C GLU A 2 -8.59 16.65 15.43
N PRO A 3 -7.40 16.09 15.70
CA PRO A 3 -6.31 16.01 14.71
C PRO A 3 -6.61 15.08 13.51
N HIS A 4 -7.76 14.40 13.53
CA HIS A 4 -8.15 13.39 12.56
C HIS A 4 -9.55 13.69 11.98
N ALA A 5 -9.64 14.67 11.08
CA ALA A 5 -10.86 14.95 10.32
C ALA A 5 -10.83 14.33 8.91
N GLY A 6 -11.99 14.14 8.29
CA GLY A 6 -12.11 13.61 6.94
C GLY A 6 -11.56 12.19 6.81
N GLN A 7 -10.69 11.94 5.82
CA GLN A 7 -10.16 10.60 5.51
C GLN A 7 -9.43 9.93 6.68
N PHE A 8 -8.95 10.72 7.64
CA PHE A 8 -8.20 10.24 8.80
C PHE A 8 -9.08 9.92 10.02
N ALA A 9 -10.41 10.13 9.96
CA ALA A 9 -11.28 9.92 11.12
C ALA A 9 -11.23 8.50 11.72
N ARG A 10 -10.80 7.49 10.95
CA ARG A 10 -10.61 6.11 11.41
C ARG A 10 -9.21 5.80 11.97
N VAL A 11 -8.27 6.74 11.87
CA VAL A 11 -6.89 6.57 12.36
C VAL A 11 -6.85 6.30 13.86
N PRO A 12 -7.61 7.01 14.74
CA PRO A 12 -7.57 6.72 16.18
C PRO A 12 -7.95 5.29 16.54
N ALA A 13 -9.03 4.77 15.95
CA ALA A 13 -9.49 3.41 16.20
C ALA A 13 -8.50 2.36 15.67
N TRP A 14 -7.92 2.60 14.48
CA TRP A 14 -6.87 1.74 13.93
C TRP A 14 -5.61 1.76 14.81
N LEU A 15 -5.17 2.95 15.25
CA LEU A 15 -4.04 3.06 16.18
C LEU A 15 -4.32 2.32 17.49
N ALA A 16 -5.51 2.44 18.07
CA ALA A 16 -5.86 1.70 19.29
C ALA A 16 -5.73 0.17 19.12
N GLN A 17 -6.05 -0.36 17.94
CA GLN A 17 -5.91 -1.79 17.62
C GLN A 17 -4.44 -2.20 17.40
N HIS A 18 -3.61 -1.34 16.82
CA HIS A 18 -2.25 -1.68 16.40
C HIS A 18 -1.14 -1.08 17.29
N ASP A 19 -1.45 -0.22 18.28
CA ASP A 19 -0.48 0.59 19.04
C ASP A 19 0.61 -0.26 19.71
N ALA A 20 0.23 -1.31 20.44
CA ALA A 20 1.19 -2.16 21.14
C ALA A 20 2.15 -2.87 20.17
N ALA A 21 1.64 -3.38 19.06
CA ALA A 21 2.44 -4.07 18.05
C ALA A 21 3.32 -3.11 17.25
N LEU A 22 2.83 -1.90 16.95
CA LEU A 22 3.61 -0.85 16.31
C LEU A 22 4.76 -0.40 17.21
N ARG A 23 4.51 -0.15 18.50
CA ARG A 23 5.55 0.25 19.47
C ARG A 23 6.64 -0.79 19.66
N SER A 24 6.34 -2.08 19.47
CA SER A 24 7.34 -3.15 19.61
C SER A 24 8.33 -3.22 18.44
N VAL A 25 7.95 -2.72 17.25
CA VAL A 25 8.78 -2.78 16.04
C VAL A 25 9.30 -1.41 15.57
N LEU A 26 8.55 -0.34 15.84
CA LEU A 26 8.90 1.01 15.39
C LEU A 26 9.95 1.61 16.32
N LYS A 27 11.11 1.85 15.75
CA LYS A 27 12.17 2.63 16.38
C LYS A 27 12.15 4.06 15.83
N PRO A 28 12.73 5.04 16.54
CA PRO A 28 12.71 6.45 16.11
C PRO A 28 13.34 6.70 14.73
N ASP A 29 14.22 5.82 14.28
CA ASP A 29 14.90 5.85 12.98
C ASP A 29 14.08 5.21 11.84
N LEU A 30 12.91 4.63 12.13
CA LEU A 30 12.10 3.92 11.12
C LEU A 30 10.81 4.67 10.79
N ILE A 31 10.55 4.79 9.49
CA ILE A 31 9.30 5.35 8.96
C ILE A 31 8.60 4.28 8.13
N LEU A 32 7.35 3.97 8.48
CA LEU A 32 6.48 3.09 7.69
C LEU A 32 5.70 3.90 6.67
N PHE A 33 5.70 3.42 5.43
CA PHE A 33 4.89 3.97 4.34
C PHE A 33 3.88 2.94 3.87
N GLY A 34 2.62 3.33 3.78
CA GLY A 34 1.55 2.48 3.32
C GLY A 34 0.41 3.26 2.69
N GLU A 35 -0.47 2.53 2.03
CA GLU A 35 -1.69 3.08 1.46
C GLU A 35 -2.79 3.06 2.52
N TRP A 36 -3.35 4.23 2.84
CA TRP A 36 -4.50 4.35 3.74
C TRP A 36 -5.79 4.18 2.93
N CYS A 37 -6.29 2.95 2.89
CA CYS A 37 -7.44 2.56 2.10
C CYS A 37 -8.78 2.79 2.81
N ALA A 38 -8.85 3.60 3.87
CA ALA A 38 -10.10 3.78 4.61
C ALA A 38 -11.16 4.57 3.85
N ALA A 39 -10.75 5.67 3.20
CA ALA A 39 -11.65 6.50 2.41
C ALA A 39 -11.62 6.10 0.92
N ARG A 40 -12.80 6.07 0.30
CA ARG A 40 -13.02 5.73 -1.11
C ARG A 40 -12.73 6.96 -1.96
N HIS A 41 -11.49 7.10 -2.43
CA HIS A 41 -11.09 8.28 -3.22
C HIS A 41 -11.39 8.17 -4.71
N SER A 42 -11.49 6.95 -5.26
CA SER A 42 -11.75 6.75 -6.70
C SER A 42 -12.19 5.33 -7.09
N LEU A 43 -12.00 4.33 -6.23
CA LEU A 43 -12.23 2.91 -6.53
C LEU A 43 -12.87 2.15 -5.36
N ASP A 44 -13.82 1.25 -5.65
CA ASP A 44 -14.46 0.36 -4.66
C ASP A 44 -13.51 -0.75 -4.20
N TYR A 45 -13.08 -0.69 -2.94
CA TYR A 45 -12.42 -1.81 -2.30
C TYR A 45 -13.44 -2.64 -1.49
N ALA A 46 -13.75 -3.85 -1.99
CA ALA A 46 -14.78 -4.71 -1.41
C ALA A 46 -14.24 -5.69 -0.36
N ALA A 47 -12.92 -5.85 -0.27
CA ALA A 47 -12.26 -6.88 0.55
C ALA A 47 -10.89 -6.43 1.04
N LEU A 48 -10.82 -5.33 1.81
CA LEU A 48 -9.55 -4.92 2.41
C LEU A 48 -9.23 -5.79 3.63
N PRO A 49 -8.01 -6.34 3.72
CA PRO A 49 -7.57 -7.07 4.90
C PRO A 49 -7.25 -6.14 6.08
N ASP A 50 -6.99 -4.86 5.79
CA ASP A 50 -6.66 -3.81 6.75
C ASP A 50 -6.93 -2.44 6.11
N TRP A 51 -7.14 -1.39 6.92
CA TRP A 51 -7.19 -0.01 6.44
C TRP A 51 -5.83 0.50 5.96
N PHE A 52 -4.74 -0.05 6.48
CA PHE A 52 -3.39 0.35 6.12
C PHE A 52 -2.63 -0.80 5.45
N LEU A 53 -2.25 -0.61 4.19
CA LEU A 53 -1.44 -1.58 3.46
C LEU A 53 0.01 -1.10 3.37
N LEU A 54 0.89 -1.70 4.18
CA LEU A 54 2.31 -1.37 4.23
C LEU A 54 3.01 -1.71 2.90
N PHE A 55 3.72 -0.74 2.33
CA PHE A 55 4.51 -0.96 1.11
C PHE A 55 5.99 -0.57 1.22
N ASP A 56 6.39 0.30 2.16
CA ASP A 56 7.79 0.66 2.37
C ASP A 56 8.17 0.84 3.84
N VAL A 57 9.46 0.64 4.13
CA VAL A 57 10.10 1.06 5.38
C VAL A 57 11.33 1.86 5.01
N TYR A 58 11.43 3.07 5.51
CA TYR A 58 12.63 3.90 5.40
C TYR A 58 13.41 3.87 6.70
N ASP A 59 14.72 3.67 6.56
CA ASP A 59 15.70 3.67 7.64
C ASP A 59 16.46 5.00 7.59
N HIS A 60 16.22 5.87 8.56
CA HIS A 60 16.83 7.19 8.61
C HIS A 60 18.32 7.12 8.96
N THR A 61 18.76 6.10 9.69
CA THR A 61 20.18 5.93 10.02
C THR A 61 20.98 5.49 8.81
N ALA A 62 20.43 4.58 8.00
CA ALA A 62 21.07 4.11 6.78
C ALA A 62 20.74 4.95 5.54
N GLU A 63 19.79 5.89 5.65
CA GLU A 63 19.22 6.71 4.57
C GLU A 63 18.70 5.89 3.38
N ARG A 64 18.10 4.72 3.67
CA ARG A 64 17.74 3.73 2.64
C ARG A 64 16.40 3.08 2.92
N PHE A 65 15.74 2.67 1.84
CA PHE A 65 14.56 1.83 1.91
C PHE A 65 14.95 0.36 2.08
N TRP A 66 14.25 -0.35 2.95
CA TRP A 66 14.46 -1.78 3.16
C TRP A 66 14.02 -2.62 1.95
N SER A 67 14.57 -3.83 1.83
CA SER A 67 14.05 -4.85 0.91
C SER A 67 12.63 -5.27 1.31
N SER A 68 11.86 -5.78 0.36
CA SER A 68 10.53 -6.31 0.61
C SER A 68 10.55 -7.49 1.58
N THR A 69 11.61 -8.31 1.58
CA THR A 69 11.81 -9.40 2.55
C THR A 69 11.92 -8.87 3.97
N ARG A 70 12.79 -7.89 4.22
CA ARG A 70 13.00 -7.28 5.54
C ARG A 70 11.76 -6.54 6.01
N ARG A 71 11.13 -5.74 5.12
CA ARG A 71 9.84 -5.09 5.37
C ARG A 71 8.75 -6.09 5.77
N ASN A 72 8.61 -7.19 5.02
CA ASN A 72 7.57 -8.19 5.29
C ASN A 72 7.79 -8.93 6.62
N ALA A 73 9.06 -9.12 7.02
CA ALA A 73 9.36 -9.67 8.32
C ALA A 73 8.88 -8.74 9.45
N LEU A 74 9.18 -7.45 9.37
CA LEU A 74 8.68 -6.45 10.32
C LEU A 74 7.15 -6.39 10.32
N ALA A 75 6.52 -6.41 9.15
CA ALA A 75 5.07 -6.38 9.02
C ALA A 75 4.39 -7.55 9.76
N ARG A 76 4.91 -8.77 9.58
CA ARG A 76 4.39 -9.97 10.27
C ARG A 76 4.52 -9.84 11.78
N THR A 77 5.65 -9.35 12.28
CA THR A 77 5.86 -9.13 13.72
C THR A 77 4.87 -8.11 14.28
N ALA A 78 4.54 -7.08 13.50
CA ALA A 78 3.60 -6.03 13.88
C ALA A 78 2.12 -6.36 13.61
N GLY A 79 1.82 -7.52 13.04
CA GLY A 79 0.46 -7.87 12.61
C GLY A 79 -0.10 -6.95 11.51
N LEU A 80 0.77 -6.32 10.71
CA LEU A 80 0.37 -5.42 9.62
C LEU A 80 0.25 -6.17 8.29
N THR A 81 -0.73 -5.77 7.49
CA THR A 81 -0.85 -6.29 6.12
C THR A 81 0.02 -5.50 5.14
N THR A 82 0.68 -6.21 4.22
CA THR A 82 1.48 -5.61 3.15
C THR A 82 0.77 -5.65 1.80
N VAL A 83 1.15 -4.74 0.89
CA VAL A 83 0.74 -4.84 -0.52
C VAL A 83 1.16 -6.18 -1.15
N PRO A 84 0.35 -6.76 -2.04
CA PRO A 84 0.57 -8.11 -2.56
C PRO A 84 1.69 -8.11 -3.60
N ARG A 85 2.56 -9.11 -3.54
CA ARG A 85 3.53 -9.36 -4.61
C ARG A 85 2.81 -9.91 -5.83
N VAL A 86 2.98 -9.25 -6.97
CA VAL A 86 2.37 -9.66 -8.25
C VAL A 86 3.33 -10.53 -9.06
N PHE A 87 4.63 -10.26 -8.99
CA PHE A 87 5.66 -10.96 -9.75
C PHE A 87 7.02 -10.89 -9.04
N GLN A 88 7.89 -11.88 -9.27
CA GLN A 88 9.28 -11.90 -8.82
C GLN A 88 10.14 -12.58 -9.90
N GLY A 89 11.25 -11.94 -10.28
CA GLY A 89 12.19 -12.46 -11.27
C GLY A 89 12.60 -11.40 -12.28
N ASN A 90 13.37 -11.82 -13.29
CA ASN A 90 13.72 -10.97 -14.42
C ASN A 90 12.54 -10.86 -15.39
N THR A 91 12.38 -9.68 -15.97
CA THR A 91 11.28 -9.41 -16.91
C THR A 91 11.68 -8.31 -17.88
N THR A 92 10.90 -8.14 -18.93
CA THR A 92 11.06 -7.09 -19.92
C THR A 92 9.94 -6.07 -19.80
N THR A 93 10.16 -4.84 -20.29
CA THR A 93 9.13 -3.80 -20.28
C THR A 93 7.84 -4.23 -21.01
N PRO A 94 7.88 -4.91 -22.18
CA PRO A 94 6.66 -5.45 -22.80
C PRO A 94 5.91 -6.45 -21.92
N ALA A 95 6.62 -7.37 -21.27
CA ALA A 95 6.00 -8.36 -20.38
C ALA A 95 5.38 -7.69 -19.14
N LEU A 96 6.01 -6.66 -18.57
CA LEU A 96 5.42 -5.86 -17.48
C LEU A 96 4.15 -5.13 -17.90
N LYS A 97 4.12 -4.53 -19.10
CA LYS A 97 2.91 -3.88 -19.63
C LYS A 97 1.78 -4.89 -19.82
N GLN A 98 2.08 -6.07 -20.35
CA GLN A 98 1.09 -7.14 -20.49
C GLN A 98 0.57 -7.60 -19.13
N LEU A 99 1.47 -7.80 -18.15
CA LEU A 99 1.10 -8.16 -16.79
C LEU A 99 0.14 -7.14 -16.16
N VAL A 100 0.41 -5.84 -16.29
CA VAL A 100 -0.50 -4.79 -15.78
C VAL A 100 -1.85 -4.82 -16.50
N ALA A 101 -1.87 -5.10 -17.80
CA ALA A 101 -3.10 -5.13 -18.60
C ALA A 101 -4.01 -6.34 -18.28
N THR A 102 -3.43 -7.50 -17.98
CA THR A 102 -4.18 -8.75 -17.80
C THR A 102 -4.44 -9.12 -16.35
N THR A 103 -3.65 -8.60 -15.41
CA THR A 103 -3.80 -8.93 -13.99
C THR A 103 -5.00 -8.22 -13.39
N ARG A 104 -5.89 -9.00 -12.75
CA ARG A 104 -7.00 -8.46 -11.96
C ARG A 104 -6.52 -8.03 -10.57
N SER A 105 -7.12 -6.96 -10.06
CA SER A 105 -6.84 -6.53 -8.70
C SER A 105 -7.33 -7.54 -7.67
N ARG A 106 -6.59 -7.67 -6.57
CA ARG A 106 -6.99 -8.50 -5.42
C ARG A 106 -7.98 -7.79 -4.50
N TYR A 107 -8.03 -6.47 -4.54
CA TYR A 107 -8.80 -5.67 -3.58
C TYR A 107 -10.05 -5.01 -4.17
N ARG A 108 -10.19 -5.02 -5.51
CA ARG A 108 -11.34 -4.45 -6.22
C ARG A 108 -11.73 -5.30 -7.41
N GLN A 109 -12.96 -5.11 -7.89
CA GLN A 109 -13.35 -5.61 -9.19
C GLN A 109 -12.62 -4.82 -10.31
N GLY A 110 -12.09 -5.55 -11.29
CA GLY A 110 -11.39 -4.98 -12.45
C GLY A 110 -9.86 -5.12 -12.41
N ALA A 111 -9.21 -4.44 -13.35
CA ALA A 111 -7.77 -4.52 -13.57
C ALA A 111 -6.97 -3.70 -12.52
N LEU A 112 -5.67 -3.99 -12.42
CA LEU A 112 -4.74 -3.19 -11.64
C LEU A 112 -4.71 -1.73 -12.13
N GLU A 113 -4.47 -0.81 -11.21
CA GLU A 113 -4.07 0.56 -11.52
C GLU A 113 -2.69 0.58 -12.19
N GLY A 114 -1.76 -0.20 -11.61
CA GLY A 114 -0.37 -0.25 -12.02
C GLY A 114 0.42 -1.17 -11.10
N VAL A 115 1.74 -1.12 -11.24
CA VAL A 115 2.68 -1.83 -10.37
C VAL A 115 3.85 -0.92 -10.00
N VAL A 116 4.35 -1.10 -8.78
CA VAL A 116 5.66 -0.59 -8.37
C VAL A 116 6.67 -1.72 -8.58
N ILE A 117 7.74 -1.43 -9.32
CA ILE A 117 8.86 -2.33 -9.56
C ILE A 117 9.98 -1.96 -8.61
N ARG A 118 10.56 -2.96 -7.94
CA ARG A 118 11.70 -2.81 -7.03
C ARG A 118 12.83 -3.73 -7.48
N ARG A 119 14.05 -3.21 -7.53
CA ARG A 119 15.29 -4.00 -7.61
C ARG A 119 15.93 -3.96 -6.24
N GLU A 120 16.15 -5.11 -5.64
CA GLU A 120 16.53 -5.22 -4.24
C GLU A 120 17.79 -6.08 -4.08
N SER A 121 18.60 -5.74 -3.08
CA SER A 121 19.54 -6.67 -2.46
C SER A 121 18.81 -7.43 -1.33
N ASN A 122 19.56 -8.21 -0.53
CA ASN A 122 18.96 -8.94 0.59
C ASN A 122 18.25 -8.01 1.57
N ASP A 123 18.84 -6.84 1.84
CA ASP A 123 18.41 -5.94 2.91
C ASP A 123 17.81 -4.61 2.42
N TRP A 124 18.08 -4.23 1.17
CA TRP A 124 17.79 -2.87 0.68
C TRP A 124 17.08 -2.85 -0.67
N CYS A 125 16.24 -1.84 -0.87
CA CYS A 125 15.71 -1.50 -2.17
C CYS A 125 16.69 -0.56 -2.90
N GLU A 126 17.39 -1.09 -3.90
CA GLU A 126 18.45 -0.40 -4.62
C GLU A 126 17.91 0.51 -5.73
N ALA A 127 16.77 0.15 -6.34
CA ALA A 127 16.12 0.96 -7.34
C ALA A 127 14.61 0.69 -7.39
N ARG A 128 13.85 1.69 -7.83
CA ARG A 128 12.39 1.63 -7.89
C ARG A 128 11.85 2.40 -9.10
N ALA A 129 10.78 1.86 -9.68
CA ALA A 129 10.03 2.47 -10.76
C ALA A 129 8.54 2.21 -10.57
N LYS A 130 7.69 2.99 -11.23
CA LYS A 130 6.25 2.74 -11.30
C LYS A 130 5.81 2.61 -12.75
N LEU A 131 4.91 1.67 -13.01
CA LEU A 131 4.21 1.53 -14.28
C LEU A 131 2.71 1.63 -14.00
N VAL A 132 2.08 2.68 -14.50
CA VAL A 132 0.65 2.94 -14.34
C VAL A 132 -0.05 2.66 -15.66
N ARG A 133 -1.22 2.04 -15.62
CA ARG A 133 -2.04 1.75 -16.80
C ARG A 133 -2.55 3.05 -17.42
N ALA A 134 -2.51 3.15 -18.75
CA ALA A 134 -2.85 4.37 -19.49
C ALA A 134 -4.27 4.89 -19.17
N ASP A 135 -5.28 4.01 -19.21
CA ASP A 135 -6.68 4.37 -18.96
C ASP A 135 -6.94 4.87 -17.53
N PHE A 136 -6.08 4.48 -16.58
CA PHE A 136 -6.18 4.97 -15.21
C PHE A 136 -5.67 6.40 -15.10
N ALA A 137 -4.54 6.73 -15.73
CA ALA A 137 -3.97 8.09 -15.67
C ALA A 137 -4.96 9.16 -16.17
N GLN A 138 -5.80 8.82 -17.15
CA GLN A 138 -6.81 9.72 -17.71
C GLN A 138 -8.01 9.98 -16.78
N THR A 139 -8.31 9.05 -15.86
CA THR A 139 -9.47 9.17 -14.96
C THR A 139 -9.15 9.89 -13.63
N ILE A 140 -7.86 10.03 -13.29
CA ILE A 140 -7.42 10.76 -12.08
C ILE A 140 -7.80 12.24 -12.17
N ASP A 141 -7.65 12.89 -13.32
CA ASP A 141 -7.79 14.35 -13.43
C ASP A 141 -9.24 14.84 -13.23
N THR A 142 -10.25 14.01 -13.52
CA THR A 142 -11.65 14.47 -13.61
C THR A 142 -12.48 14.18 -12.36
N HIS A 143 -12.13 13.19 -11.54
CA HIS A 143 -13.11 12.56 -10.63
C HIS A 143 -12.95 12.84 -9.12
N TRP A 144 -11.82 13.35 -8.63
CA TRP A 144 -11.54 13.35 -7.19
C TRP A 144 -12.11 14.54 -6.39
N ARG A 145 -12.35 15.70 -7.01
CA ARG A 145 -12.72 16.94 -6.30
C ARG A 145 -14.21 17.09 -5.93
N LYS A 146 -15.11 16.21 -6.40
CA LYS A 146 -16.58 16.45 -6.34
C LYS A 146 -17.42 15.37 -5.66
N ARG A 147 -16.83 14.34 -5.04
CA ARG A 147 -17.61 13.28 -4.38
C ARG A 147 -17.59 13.40 -2.86
N ALA A 148 -18.75 13.14 -2.24
CA ALA A 148 -18.86 12.94 -0.80
C ALA A 148 -17.99 11.75 -0.37
N MET A 149 -17.41 11.83 0.82
CA MET A 149 -16.51 10.80 1.33
C MET A 149 -17.29 9.52 1.65
N GLU A 150 -16.95 8.42 0.96
CA GLU A 150 -17.49 7.10 1.20
C GLU A 150 -16.42 6.21 1.84
N TRP A 151 -16.79 5.28 2.73
CA TRP A 151 -15.84 4.42 3.44
C TRP A 151 -15.75 3.04 2.77
N ASN A 152 -14.55 2.49 2.59
CA ASN A 152 -14.38 1.12 2.10
C ASN A 152 -14.85 0.09 3.14
N ARG A 153 -14.90 -1.21 2.80
CA ARG A 153 -15.26 -2.28 3.73
C ARG A 153 -14.05 -3.19 4.00
N MET A 154 -13.77 -3.47 5.27
CA MET A 154 -12.84 -4.53 5.66
C MET A 154 -13.55 -5.89 5.52
N GLN A 155 -12.80 -6.94 5.16
CA GLN A 155 -13.32 -8.30 5.27
C GLN A 155 -13.56 -8.62 6.75
N SER A 156 -14.79 -9.02 7.09
CA SER A 156 -15.07 -9.65 8.37
C SER A 156 -14.24 -10.94 8.44
N GLY A 157 -13.34 -11.06 9.41
CA GLY A 157 -12.62 -12.31 9.64
C GLY A 157 -13.59 -13.45 9.89
N ALA A 158 -13.31 -14.61 9.28
CA ALA A 158 -13.86 -15.89 9.70
C ALA A 158 -13.05 -16.43 10.88
#